data_AF-A0A1Y4BC44-F1
#
_entry.id   AF-A0A1Y4BC44-F1
#
_cell.length_a   1.000
_cell.length_b   1.000
_cell.length_c   1.000
_cell.angle_alpha   90.00
_cell.angle_beta   90.00
_cell.angle_gamma   90.00
#
_symmetry.space_group_name_H-M   'P 1'
#
loop_
_entity.id
_entity.type
_entity.pdbx_description
1 polymer ?
#
loop_
_entity_poly.entity_id
_entity_poly.type
_entity_poly.pdbx_seq_one_letter_code
_entity_poly.pdbx_strand_id
1 'polypeptide(L)'
;MPKTKPKALGTAWETDVVRYTRSQLGDERIERRALHGSKDMGDIHGLFAHGYEGIIECKRVRDMGAKALAEYQRQTLDERENADADFALLVVKNFNHSVGEAFCWVTMRDLARIALPLMVCDGWLDASDETWVCMPYSTACALMRGDR
;
A
#
# COMPACT_ATOMS: atom_id res chain seq x y z
N MET A 1 10.97 13.65 29.02
CA MET A 1 10.50 12.48 28.22
C MET A 1 11.47 12.28 27.06
N PRO A 2 12.00 11.08 26.81
CA PRO A 2 12.90 10.86 25.67
C PRO A 2 12.15 11.06 24.34
N LYS A 3 12.75 11.81 23.40
CA LYS A 3 12.22 11.98 22.04
C LYS A 3 12.33 10.65 21.29
N THR A 4 11.21 10.02 20.97
CA THR A 4 11.19 8.84 20.09
C THR A 4 11.78 9.21 18.72
N LYS A 5 12.76 8.45 18.23
CA LYS A 5 13.45 8.74 16.96
C LYS A 5 12.49 8.54 15.77
N PRO A 6 12.55 9.36 14.71
CA PRO A 6 11.69 9.22 13.53
C PRO A 6 11.67 7.81 12.92
N LYS A 7 12.83 7.15 12.84
CA LYS A 7 12.95 5.77 12.36
C LYS A 7 12.13 4.78 13.20
N ALA A 8 12.17 4.90 14.52
CA ALA A 8 11.40 4.02 15.41
C ALA A 8 9.88 4.21 15.24
N LEU A 9 9.44 5.44 14.95
CA LEU A 9 8.04 5.74 14.68
C LEU A 9 7.58 5.20 13.31
N GLY A 10 8.46 5.20 12.30
CA GLY A 10 8.21 4.56 11.00
C GLY A 10 8.07 3.05 11.15
N THR A 11 9.05 2.40 11.77
CA THR A 11 9.00 0.95 12.04
C THR A 11 7.78 0.53 12.86
N ALA A 12 7.36 1.33 13.84
CA ALA A 12 6.12 1.07 14.56
C ALA A 12 4.88 1.14 13.66
N TRP A 13 4.84 2.10 12.73
CA TRP A 13 3.75 2.22 11.76
C TRP A 13 3.70 1.03 10.80
N GLU A 14 4.82 0.65 10.20
CA GLU A 14 4.91 -0.53 9.34
C GLU A 14 4.46 -1.81 10.08
N THR A 15 4.84 -1.95 11.35
CA THR A 15 4.43 -3.09 12.19
C THR A 15 2.92 -3.09 12.44
N ASP A 16 2.32 -1.93 12.71
CA ASP A 16 0.87 -1.80 12.89
C ASP A 16 0.11 -2.12 11.61
N VAL A 17 0.61 -1.68 10.45
CA VAL A 17 0.04 -2.02 9.14
C VAL A 17 0.09 -3.53 8.91
N VAL A 18 1.25 -4.19 9.04
CA VAL A 18 1.35 -5.66 8.89
C VAL A 18 0.33 -6.39 9.76
N ARG A 19 0.26 -6.07 11.05
CA ARG A 19 -0.67 -6.74 11.99
C ARG A 19 -2.13 -6.55 11.57
N TYR A 20 -2.48 -5.33 11.18
CA TYR A 20 -3.82 -5.04 10.71
C TYR A 20 -4.15 -5.81 9.42
N THR A 21 -3.26 -5.77 8.42
CA THR A 21 -3.48 -6.43 7.13
C THR A 21 -3.59 -7.94 7.28
N ARG A 22 -2.73 -8.59 8.08
CA ARG A 22 -2.85 -10.02 8.41
C ARG A 22 -4.21 -10.35 9.01
N SER A 23 -4.64 -9.57 9.99
CA SER A 23 -5.93 -9.76 10.65
C SER A 23 -7.11 -9.57 9.69
N GLN A 24 -7.02 -8.61 8.77
CA GLN A 24 -8.07 -8.39 7.78
C GLN A 24 -8.06 -9.50 6.72
N LEU A 25 -6.92 -9.82 6.12
CA LEU A 25 -6.86 -10.78 5.01
C LEU A 25 -6.82 -12.24 5.46
N GLY A 26 -6.56 -12.52 6.74
CA GLY A 26 -6.40 -13.87 7.26
C GLY A 26 -5.13 -14.57 6.74
N ASP A 27 -4.09 -13.80 6.40
CA ASP A 27 -2.89 -14.29 5.75
C ASP A 27 -1.61 -13.90 6.51
N GLU A 28 -0.94 -14.89 7.11
CA GLU A 28 0.27 -14.70 7.90
C GLU A 28 1.55 -14.48 7.08
N ARG A 29 1.49 -14.67 5.76
CA ARG A 29 2.64 -14.46 4.85
C ARG A 29 2.99 -12.98 4.69
N ILE A 30 2.08 -12.07 5.02
CA ILE A 30 2.26 -10.63 4.89
C ILE A 30 3.32 -10.17 5.89
N GLU A 31 4.44 -9.63 5.46
CA GLU A 31 5.53 -9.27 6.38
C GLU A 31 6.28 -8.01 5.94
N ARG A 32 6.97 -7.39 6.90
CA ARG A 32 7.86 -6.26 6.61
C ARG A 32 9.04 -6.77 5.81
N ARG A 33 9.37 -6.09 4.72
CA ARG A 33 10.54 -6.43 3.91
C ARG A 33 11.82 -6.14 4.71
N ALA A 34 12.73 -7.10 4.72
CA ALA A 34 14.08 -6.85 5.23
C ALA A 34 14.86 -5.97 4.24
N LEU A 35 15.75 -5.12 4.75
CA LEU A 35 16.67 -4.34 3.91
C LEU A 35 17.67 -5.29 3.24
N HIS A 36 17.31 -5.87 2.10
CA HIS A 36 18.19 -6.72 1.30
C HIS A 36 18.09 -6.32 -0.18
N GLY A 37 19.24 -6.12 -0.81
CA GLY A 37 19.34 -5.58 -2.17
C GLY A 37 19.67 -4.08 -2.21
N SER A 38 19.90 -3.57 -3.42
CA SER A 38 20.28 -2.17 -3.68
C SER A 38 19.09 -1.27 -4.07
N LYS A 39 17.92 -1.87 -4.30
CA LYS A 39 16.70 -1.19 -4.73
C LYS A 39 15.64 -1.31 -3.65
N ASP A 40 14.87 -0.24 -3.49
CA ASP A 40 13.68 -0.28 -2.64
C ASP A 40 12.55 -1.02 -3.38
N MET A 41 11.85 -1.90 -2.66
CA MET A 41 10.82 -2.80 -3.18
C MET A 41 9.53 -2.70 -2.32
N GLY A 42 9.40 -1.60 -1.58
CA GLY A 42 8.32 -1.32 -0.65
C GLY A 42 8.54 -1.92 0.75
N ASP A 43 7.88 -1.30 1.73
CA ASP A 43 7.98 -1.64 3.14
C ASP A 43 7.42 -3.02 3.52
N ILE A 44 6.36 -3.49 2.86
CA ILE A 44 5.63 -4.73 3.19
C ILE A 44 5.35 -5.54 1.93
N HIS A 45 5.53 -6.85 2.02
CA HIS A 45 5.27 -7.81 0.92
C HIS A 45 4.41 -9.00 1.39
N GLY A 46 4.13 -9.92 0.47
CA GLY A 46 3.32 -11.10 0.73
C GLY A 46 1.81 -10.86 0.60
N LEU A 47 1.39 -9.74 -0.01
CA LEU A 47 -0.01 -9.51 -0.35
C LEU A 47 -0.39 -10.33 -1.58
N PHE A 48 -1.58 -10.90 -1.53
CA PHE A 48 -2.20 -11.58 -2.65
C PHE A 48 -3.67 -11.20 -2.74
N ALA A 49 -4.12 -10.80 -3.93
CA ALA A 49 -5.51 -10.45 -4.18
C ALA A 49 -5.89 -10.89 -5.59
N HIS A 50 -6.95 -11.69 -5.72
CA HIS A 50 -7.56 -12.07 -7.01
C HIS A 50 -6.58 -12.60 -8.07
N GLY A 51 -5.52 -13.32 -7.67
CA GLY A 51 -4.52 -13.85 -8.59
C GLY A 51 -3.26 -13.00 -8.76
N TYR A 52 -3.21 -11.82 -8.14
CA TYR A 52 -2.14 -10.83 -8.28
C TYR A 52 -1.35 -10.69 -6.98
N GLU A 53 -0.04 -10.48 -7.10
CA GLU A 53 0.85 -10.21 -5.98
C GLU A 53 1.08 -8.71 -5.79
N GLY A 54 1.15 -8.25 -4.55
CA GLY A 54 1.27 -6.82 -4.26
C GLY A 54 2.22 -6.44 -3.14
N ILE A 55 2.52 -5.15 -3.08
CA ILE A 55 3.31 -4.52 -2.03
C ILE A 55 2.53 -3.39 -1.34
N ILE A 56 2.97 -3.01 -0.14
CA ILE A 56 2.54 -1.77 0.51
C ILE A 56 3.76 -0.90 0.78
N GLU A 57 3.63 0.37 0.43
CA GLU A 57 4.54 1.42 0.86
C GLU A 57 3.89 2.27 1.97
N CYS A 58 4.56 2.43 3.12
CA CYS A 58 4.00 3.03 4.32
C CYS A 58 4.55 4.44 4.56
N LYS A 59 3.67 5.44 4.65
CA LYS A 59 4.08 6.82 5.01
C LYS A 59 3.48 7.27 6.33
N ARG A 60 4.33 7.84 7.19
CA ARG A 60 3.94 8.43 8.47
C ARG A 60 4.31 9.90 8.52
N VAL A 61 3.49 10.75 7.91
CA VAL A 61 3.72 12.20 7.78
C VAL A 61 2.50 13.00 8.24
N ARG A 62 2.73 14.06 9.04
CA ARG A 62 1.62 14.86 9.60
C ARG A 62 0.99 15.78 8.56
N ASP A 63 1.82 16.38 7.71
CA ASP A 63 1.40 17.33 6.68
C ASP A 63 1.77 16.78 5.30
N MET A 64 0.80 16.20 4.62
CA MET A 64 0.98 15.66 3.27
C MET A 64 0.41 16.64 2.24
N GLY A 65 1.22 17.65 1.87
CA GLY A 65 0.88 18.55 0.77
C GLY A 65 1.00 17.88 -0.60
N ALA A 66 0.47 18.51 -1.64
CA ALA A 66 0.44 17.97 -3.01
C ALA A 66 1.82 17.50 -3.53
N LYS A 67 2.89 18.25 -3.24
CA LYS A 67 4.26 17.88 -3.63
C LYS A 67 4.73 16.58 -2.97
N ALA A 68 4.49 16.44 -1.66
CA ALA A 68 4.87 15.25 -0.90
C ALA A 68 4.05 14.03 -1.37
N LEU A 69 2.75 14.22 -1.62
CA LEU A 69 1.90 13.17 -2.17
C LEU A 69 2.41 12.69 -3.54
N ALA A 70 2.72 13.60 -4.47
CA ALA A 70 3.24 13.24 -5.78
C ALA A 70 4.60 12.51 -5.71
N GLU A 71 5.46 12.90 -4.76
CA GLU A 71 6.72 12.20 -4.49
C GLU A 71 6.49 10.76 -4.01
N TYR A 72 5.58 10.56 -3.05
CA TYR A 72 5.26 9.23 -2.55
C TYR A 72 4.56 8.35 -3.58
N GLN A 73 3.69 8.92 -4.40
CA GLN A 73 3.06 8.22 -5.52
C GLN A 73 4.11 7.71 -6.51
N ARG A 74 5.05 8.57 -6.93
CA ARG A 74 6.16 8.14 -7.81
C ARG A 74 7.01 7.04 -7.16
N GLN A 75 7.40 7.23 -5.90
CA GLN A 75 8.18 6.23 -5.18
C GLN A 75 7.46 4.87 -5.13
N THR A 76 6.15 4.89 -4.86
CA THR A 76 5.33 3.66 -4.79
C THR A 76 5.30 2.93 -6.13
N LEU A 77 5.24 3.66 -7.26
CA LEU A 77 5.30 3.07 -8.60
C LEU A 77 6.68 2.48 -8.90
N ASP A 78 7.75 3.22 -8.58
CA ASP A 78 9.14 2.75 -8.74
C ASP A 78 9.39 1.47 -7.93
N GLU A 79 8.86 1.40 -6.71
CA GLU A 79 8.97 0.23 -5.83
C GLU A 79 8.15 -0.96 -6.32
N ARG A 80 6.95 -0.72 -6.87
CA ARG A 80 6.13 -1.75 -7.51
C ARG A 80 6.89 -2.40 -8.66
N GLU A 81 7.53 -1.58 -9.50
CA GLU A 81 8.37 -2.05 -10.61
C GLU A 81 9.62 -2.78 -10.12
N ASN A 82 10.32 -2.25 -9.11
CA ASN A 82 11.50 -2.91 -8.53
C ASN A 82 11.15 -4.25 -7.87
N ALA A 83 9.93 -4.38 -7.34
CA ALA A 83 9.43 -5.59 -6.73
C ALA A 83 8.90 -6.63 -7.73
N ASP A 84 8.77 -6.26 -9.02
CA ASP A 84 8.03 -7.03 -10.02
C ASP A 84 6.60 -7.39 -9.54
N ALA A 85 5.97 -6.45 -8.82
CA ALA A 85 4.66 -6.64 -8.21
C ALA A 85 3.55 -6.21 -9.16
N ASP A 86 2.42 -6.91 -9.09
CA ASP A 86 1.26 -6.57 -9.90
C ASP A 86 0.58 -5.29 -9.41
N PHE A 87 0.48 -5.06 -8.10
CA PHE A 87 -0.13 -3.86 -7.56
C PHE A 87 0.63 -3.29 -6.35
N ALA A 88 0.44 -2.01 -6.09
CA ALA A 88 0.97 -1.36 -4.89
C ALA A 88 -0.09 -0.51 -4.17
N LEU A 89 0.01 -0.50 -2.85
CA LEU A 89 -0.79 0.36 -1.98
C LEU A 89 0.11 1.40 -1.32
N LEU A 90 -0.19 2.69 -1.48
CA LEU A 90 0.42 3.75 -0.68
C LEU A 90 -0.45 4.01 0.56
N VAL A 91 0.03 3.57 1.72
CA VAL A 91 -0.73 3.63 2.98
C VAL A 91 -0.15 4.70 3.90
N VAL A 92 -0.89 5.80 4.01
CA VAL A 92 -0.49 6.99 4.76
C VAL A 92 -1.24 7.08 6.08
N LYS A 93 -0.50 7.18 7.19
CA LYS A 93 -1.08 7.28 8.53
C LYS A 93 -2.00 8.49 8.66
N ASN A 94 -3.26 8.23 9.01
CA ASN A 94 -4.18 9.24 9.50
C ASN A 94 -4.00 9.40 11.03
N PHE A 95 -3.49 10.54 11.48
CA PHE A 95 -3.12 10.73 12.88
C PHE A 95 -4.36 10.82 13.78
N ASN A 96 -4.30 10.15 14.94
CA ASN A 96 -5.40 9.99 15.91
C ASN A 96 -6.56 9.10 15.44
N HIS A 97 -6.40 8.40 14.31
CA HIS A 97 -7.33 7.41 13.81
C HIS A 97 -6.74 5.99 13.85
N SER A 98 -7.61 4.99 13.69
CA SER A 98 -7.21 3.59 13.62
C SER A 98 -6.39 3.29 12.35
N VAL A 99 -5.73 2.12 12.30
CA VAL A 99 -4.98 1.68 11.10
C VAL A 99 -5.91 1.56 9.88
N GLY A 100 -7.14 1.07 10.09
CA GLY A 100 -8.13 0.93 9.02
C GLY A 100 -8.61 2.26 8.42
N GLU A 101 -8.48 3.36 9.15
CA GLU A 101 -8.82 4.72 8.69
C GLU A 101 -7.62 5.48 8.10
N ALA A 102 -6.48 4.80 7.92
CA ALA A 102 -5.38 5.34 7.14
C ALA A 102 -5.83 5.63 5.70
N PHE A 103 -5.21 6.62 5.07
CA PHE A 103 -5.45 6.93 3.67
C PHE A 103 -4.70 5.90 2.81
N CYS A 104 -5.43 5.15 2.01
CA CYS A 104 -4.88 4.20 1.05
C CYS A 104 -5.06 4.77 -0.35
N TRP A 105 -3.94 5.08 -0.99
CA TRP A 105 -3.90 5.53 -2.38
C TRP A 105 -3.49 4.38 -3.28
N VAL A 106 -4.20 4.23 -4.40
CA VAL A 106 -3.89 3.26 -5.45
C VAL A 106 -4.10 3.91 -6.80
N THR A 107 -3.43 3.41 -7.83
CA THR A 107 -3.79 3.78 -9.20
C THR A 107 -5.11 3.12 -9.61
N MET A 108 -5.76 3.63 -10.65
CA MET A 108 -6.94 2.97 -11.23
C MET A 108 -6.60 1.57 -11.75
N ARG A 109 -5.37 1.38 -12.23
CA ARG A 109 -4.83 0.06 -12.61
C ARG A 109 -4.81 -0.91 -11.43
N ASP A 110 -4.23 -0.48 -10.32
CA ASP A 110 -4.05 -1.30 -9.14
C ASP A 110 -5.38 -1.55 -8.43
N LEU A 111 -6.28 -0.56 -8.46
CA LEU A 111 -7.66 -0.74 -8.01
C LEU A 111 -8.35 -1.90 -8.73
N ALA A 112 -8.16 -2.03 -10.05
CA ALA A 112 -8.79 -3.09 -10.83
C ALA A 112 -8.28 -4.49 -10.46
N ARG A 113 -7.06 -4.59 -9.91
CA ARG A 113 -6.46 -5.85 -9.45
C ARG A 113 -6.91 -6.24 -8.06
N ILE A 114 -7.11 -5.25 -7.17
CA ILE A 114 -7.53 -5.51 -5.80
C ILE A 114 -9.05 -5.57 -5.65
N ALA A 115 -9.83 -4.99 -6.57
CA ALA A 115 -11.26 -5.17 -6.64
C ALA A 115 -11.59 -6.54 -7.28
N LEU A 116 -12.79 -7.07 -6.98
CA LEU A 116 -13.45 -8.22 -7.64
C LEU A 116 -13.11 -8.32 -9.14
N PRO A 117 -13.26 -9.48 -9.82
CA PRO A 117 -12.73 -9.69 -11.18
C PRO A 117 -13.32 -8.71 -12.21
N LEU A 118 -12.73 -7.51 -12.27
CA LEU A 118 -13.07 -6.48 -13.23
C LEU A 118 -12.38 -6.87 -14.53
N MET A 119 -13.15 -6.99 -15.59
CA MET A 119 -12.59 -7.11 -16.93
C MET A 119 -11.98 -5.77 -17.33
N VAL A 120 -10.67 -5.75 -17.51
CA VAL A 120 -9.99 -4.62 -18.13
C VAL A 120 -10.15 -4.75 -19.64
N CYS A 121 -10.71 -3.73 -20.29
CA CYS A 121 -10.74 -3.65 -21.75
C CYS A 121 -9.38 -3.15 -22.26
N ASP A 122 -8.85 -3.78 -23.31
CA ASP A 122 -7.56 -3.42 -23.89
C ASP A 122 -7.45 -1.92 -24.22
N GLY A 123 -6.27 -1.34 -23.96
CA GLY A 123 -5.97 0.08 -24.25
C GLY A 123 -6.21 1.07 -23.10
N TRP A 124 -6.66 0.61 -21.92
CA TRP A 124 -6.94 1.47 -20.75
C TRP A 124 -5.82 1.57 -19.71
N LEU A 125 -4.79 0.71 -19.79
CA LEU A 125 -3.88 0.50 -18.67
C LEU A 125 -2.84 1.61 -18.49
N ASP A 126 -2.28 2.17 -19.55
CA ASP A 126 -1.18 3.15 -19.43
C ASP A 126 -1.65 4.46 -18.78
N ALA A 127 -2.82 5.00 -19.20
CA ALA A 127 -3.41 6.18 -18.57
C ALA A 127 -3.93 5.93 -17.14
N SER A 128 -4.15 4.66 -16.79
CA SER A 128 -4.71 4.30 -15.47
C SER A 128 -3.69 4.35 -14.33
N ASP A 129 -2.39 4.32 -14.63
CA ASP A 129 -1.32 4.57 -13.65
C ASP A 129 -1.11 6.07 -13.38
N GLU A 130 -1.64 6.97 -14.22
CA GLU A 130 -1.66 8.42 -13.98
C GLU A 130 -2.81 8.87 -13.06
N THR A 131 -3.87 8.05 -12.97
CA THR A 131 -5.06 8.37 -12.18
C THR A 131 -5.04 7.64 -10.85
N TRP A 132 -4.97 8.41 -9.76
CA TRP A 132 -4.98 7.89 -8.39
C TRP A 132 -6.33 8.07 -7.73
N VAL A 133 -6.75 7.06 -6.96
CA VAL A 133 -7.90 7.12 -6.07
C VAL A 133 -7.47 6.92 -4.62
N CYS A 134 -8.24 7.47 -3.69
CA CYS A 134 -8.00 7.35 -2.26
C CYS A 134 -9.22 6.77 -1.56
N MET A 135 -8.97 5.87 -0.61
CA MET A 135 -10.00 5.27 0.23
C MET A 135 -9.47 4.98 1.64
N PRO A 136 -10.34 4.72 2.63
CA PRO A 136 -9.90 4.13 3.89
C PRO A 136 -9.19 2.80 3.65
N TYR A 137 -8.11 2.54 4.38
CA TYR A 137 -7.34 1.30 4.24
C TYR A 137 -8.17 0.04 4.53
N SER A 138 -9.18 0.13 5.39
CA SER A 138 -10.17 -0.92 5.62
C SER A 138 -10.95 -1.29 4.36
N THR A 139 -11.30 -0.31 3.52
CA THR A 139 -11.97 -0.54 2.23
C THR A 139 -11.06 -1.27 1.26
N ALA A 140 -9.79 -0.86 1.13
CA ALA A 140 -8.82 -1.57 0.30
C ALA A 140 -8.64 -3.04 0.75
N CYS A 141 -8.55 -3.27 2.06
CA CYS A 141 -8.49 -4.63 2.61
C CYS A 141 -9.78 -5.44 2.37
N ALA A 142 -10.95 -4.81 2.32
CA ALA A 142 -12.20 -5.48 2.01
C ALA A 142 -12.27 -5.88 0.53
N LEU A 143 -11.80 -5.01 -0.38
CA LEU A 143 -11.73 -5.29 -1.82
C LEU A 143 -10.80 -6.49 -2.09
N MET A 144 -9.61 -6.51 -1.48
CA MET A 144 -8.65 -7.61 -1.64
C MET A 144 -9.18 -8.96 -1.13
N ARG A 145 -10.13 -8.95 -0.20
CA ARG A 145 -10.56 -10.16 0.53
C ARG A 145 -11.45 -11.11 -0.28
N GLY A 146 -11.85 -10.75 -1.50
CA GLY A 146 -12.62 -11.51 -2.51
C GLY A 146 -13.49 -12.68 -2.01
N ASP A 147 -14.81 -12.57 -2.21
CA ASP A 147 -15.89 -13.48 -1.76
C ASP A 147 -15.45 -14.85 -1.21
N ARG A 148 -15.72 -15.04 0.08
CA ARG A 148 -15.50 -16.29 0.83
C ARG A 148 -16.07 -17.52 0.13
#